data_AF-W5U8B2-F1
#
_entry.id   AF-W5U8B2-F1
#
_cell.length_a   1.000
_cell.length_b   1.000
_cell.length_c   1.000
_cell.angle_alpha   90.00
_cell.angle_beta   90.00
_cell.angle_gamma   90.00
#
_symmetry.space_group_name_H-M   'P 1'
#
loop_
_entity.id
_entity.type
_entity.pdbx_description
1 polymer ?
#
loop_
_entity_poly.entity_id
_entity_poly.type
_entity_poly.pdbx_seq_one_letter_code
_entity_poly.pdbx_strand_id
1 'polypeptide(L)'
;MILTLIITILFCFGCVFTDEVPPPQNPRIKSENLGLVLEWDPPQTTTGKDFRYTAEYRSWNLFNAVCVNVSSLSCDFTNVVTPFGAYTLRIRTELNGKSSVWIETECEPLEKITVIGAPNVRLQSRRGKMEVEITGPALRKSSLKDVYNKISYRIRYWTEGNMKMEELVDHSRKMLMNLLPETRYCMEVEIFLDHTKNSLPSNITCEMNTASDEVESWLIAVVLLVSFLVTMITVLLISLVVWFGYRGIRFLHPQAKLPKHFIQYLTERPSSAILLAMQNSAQPKELYHEFSIITAQEVPPESKQKESSKPTQLNAHMKTVHYEQEDKHERLYCENALQD
;
A
#
# COMPACT_ATOMS: atom_id res chain seq x y z
N MET A 1 -25.19 93.96 39.50
CA MET A 1 -24.98 94.01 38.03
C MET A 1 -23.63 93.48 37.60
N ILE A 2 -22.48 94.04 38.02
CA ILE A 2 -21.16 93.53 37.58
C ILE A 2 -20.89 92.11 38.11
N LEU A 3 -21.04 91.87 39.42
CA LEU A 3 -20.78 90.56 40.04
C LEU A 3 -21.65 89.42 39.46
N THR A 4 -22.91 89.72 39.12
CA THR A 4 -23.84 88.79 38.46
C THR A 4 -23.41 88.44 37.02
N LEU A 5 -22.77 89.37 36.31
CA LEU A 5 -22.17 89.09 34.99
C LEU A 5 -20.97 88.13 35.11
N ILE A 6 -20.13 88.34 36.12
CA ILE A 6 -18.94 87.49 36.35
C ILE A 6 -19.37 86.05 36.69
N ILE A 7 -20.40 85.89 37.55
CA ILE A 7 -20.93 84.56 37.90
C ILE A 7 -21.53 83.85 36.67
N THR A 8 -22.27 84.55 35.81
CA THR A 8 -22.81 83.96 34.58
C THR A 8 -21.70 83.60 33.58
N ILE A 9 -20.65 84.41 33.45
CA ILE A 9 -19.49 84.08 32.60
C ILE A 9 -18.71 82.86 33.14
N LEU A 10 -18.55 82.74 34.47
CA LEU A 10 -17.93 81.55 35.08
C LEU A 10 -18.76 80.29 34.87
N PHE A 11 -20.09 80.37 34.96
CA PHE A 11 -21.00 79.26 34.67
C PHE A 11 -21.13 78.94 33.17
N CYS A 12 -20.73 79.86 32.28
CA CYS A 12 -20.69 79.63 30.83
C CYS A 12 -19.39 78.99 30.33
N PHE A 13 -18.41 78.72 31.20
CA PHE A 13 -17.46 77.60 31.00
C PHE A 13 -18.16 76.27 31.31
N GLY A 14 -19.31 76.04 30.65
CA GLY A 14 -19.95 74.73 30.64
C GLY A 14 -18.99 73.74 29.97
N CYS A 15 -18.83 72.56 30.58
CA CYS A 15 -17.97 71.52 30.02
C CYS A 15 -18.39 71.25 28.57
N VAL A 16 -17.48 71.56 27.63
CA VAL A 16 -17.56 70.98 26.29
C VAL A 16 -17.31 69.49 26.48
N PHE A 17 -18.39 68.73 26.66
CA PHE A 17 -18.37 67.28 26.51
C PHE A 17 -18.03 67.01 25.05
N THR A 18 -16.73 66.94 24.77
CA THR A 18 -16.21 66.29 23.58
C THR A 18 -16.71 64.85 23.63
N ASP A 19 -17.80 64.59 22.91
CA ASP A 19 -18.34 63.25 22.66
C ASP A 19 -17.26 62.44 21.93
N GLU A 20 -16.35 61.88 22.73
CA GLU A 20 -15.19 61.11 22.34
C GLU A 20 -15.65 59.70 21.97
N VAL A 21 -15.21 59.21 20.82
CA VAL A 21 -15.65 57.90 20.35
C VAL A 21 -14.99 56.85 21.25
N PRO A 22 -15.76 56.00 21.95
CA PRO A 22 -15.18 55.04 22.88
C PRO A 22 -14.38 53.96 22.12
N PRO A 23 -13.19 53.57 22.59
CA PRO A 23 -12.37 52.56 21.94
C PRO A 23 -13.01 51.17 21.99
N PRO A 24 -12.62 50.26 21.07
CA PRO A 24 -13.07 48.87 21.08
C PRO A 24 -12.55 48.16 22.34
N GLN A 25 -13.23 47.11 22.78
CA GLN A 25 -12.91 46.40 24.02
C GLN A 25 -12.37 44.99 23.75
N ASN A 26 -11.66 44.43 24.72
CA ASN A 26 -11.18 43.04 24.72
C ASN A 26 -10.57 42.56 23.38
N PRO A 27 -9.50 43.20 22.87
CA PRO A 27 -8.80 42.72 21.68
C PRO A 27 -8.29 41.29 21.88
N ARG A 28 -8.56 40.41 20.92
CA ARG A 28 -8.18 38.99 20.96
C ARG A 28 -7.48 38.61 19.66
N ILE A 29 -6.20 38.23 19.76
CA ILE A 29 -5.50 37.60 18.65
C ILE A 29 -5.92 36.12 18.58
N LYS A 30 -6.43 35.70 17.43
CA LYS A 30 -6.64 34.28 17.08
C LYS A 30 -5.72 33.91 15.92
N SER A 31 -5.06 32.77 16.04
CA SER A 31 -4.30 32.19 14.94
C SER A 31 -4.63 30.71 14.83
N GLU A 32 -5.13 30.32 13.66
CA GLU A 32 -5.53 28.95 13.32
C GLU A 32 -4.97 28.61 11.94
N ASN A 33 -4.33 27.45 11.80
CA ASN A 33 -3.77 26.96 10.54
C ASN A 33 -2.89 28.00 9.82
N LEU A 34 -2.01 28.68 10.56
CA LEU A 34 -1.12 29.77 10.10
C LEU A 34 -1.86 31.02 9.55
N GLY A 35 -3.16 31.15 9.80
CA GLY A 35 -3.89 32.42 9.65
C GLY A 35 -3.73 33.32 10.87
N LEU A 36 -4.06 34.61 10.72
CA LEU A 36 -4.06 35.57 11.82
C LEU A 36 -5.30 36.48 11.71
N VAL A 37 -6.13 36.46 12.75
CA VAL A 37 -7.33 37.30 12.86
C VAL A 37 -7.29 38.02 14.21
N LEU A 38 -7.52 39.33 14.20
CA LEU A 38 -7.77 40.10 15.41
C LEU A 38 -9.28 40.26 15.56
N GLU A 39 -9.84 39.88 16.71
CA GLU A 39 -11.22 40.15 17.10
C GLU A 39 -11.27 41.22 18.20
N TRP A 40 -12.42 41.87 18.36
CA TRP A 40 -12.71 42.78 19.47
C TRP A 40 -14.20 42.83 19.78
N ASP A 41 -14.54 43.36 20.95
CA ASP A 41 -15.92 43.61 21.35
C ASP A 41 -16.29 45.09 21.10
N PRO A 42 -17.56 45.39 20.75
CA PRO A 42 -18.00 46.76 20.57
C PRO A 42 -18.00 47.54 21.90
N PRO A 43 -17.94 48.88 21.86
CA PRO A 43 -18.07 49.69 23.07
C PRO A 43 -19.41 49.48 23.80
N GLN A 44 -19.34 49.23 25.10
CA GLN A 44 -20.48 48.81 25.94
C GLN A 44 -21.59 49.86 26.14
N THR A 45 -21.30 51.15 25.92
CA THR A 45 -22.19 52.26 26.31
C THR A 45 -23.23 52.63 25.24
N THR A 46 -23.45 51.76 24.23
CA THR A 46 -23.80 52.24 22.88
C THR A 46 -24.66 51.30 22.04
N THR A 47 -25.69 50.70 22.65
CA THR A 47 -26.79 50.04 21.92
C THR A 47 -27.38 50.96 20.84
N GLY A 48 -27.28 50.58 19.57
CA GLY A 48 -27.90 51.29 18.45
C GLY A 48 -27.06 52.38 17.76
N LYS A 49 -25.74 52.48 18.01
CA LYS A 49 -24.84 53.30 17.18
C LYS A 49 -24.16 52.44 16.09
N ASP A 50 -24.13 52.92 14.84
CA ASP A 50 -23.37 52.30 13.74
C ASP A 50 -21.88 52.64 13.89
N PHE A 51 -21.16 51.81 14.64
CA PHE A 51 -19.71 51.90 14.77
C PHE A 51 -19.01 51.25 13.59
N ARG A 52 -17.94 51.89 13.15
CA ARG A 52 -17.04 51.36 12.14
C ARG A 52 -15.64 51.27 12.73
N TYR A 53 -14.79 50.40 12.21
CA TYR A 53 -13.50 50.08 12.80
C TYR A 53 -12.40 50.16 11.76
N THR A 54 -11.23 50.65 12.18
CA THR A 54 -10.01 50.62 11.38
C THR A 54 -8.94 49.86 12.15
N ALA A 55 -8.27 48.96 11.45
CA ALA A 55 -7.32 47.99 11.97
C ALA A 55 -6.01 48.03 11.15
N GLU A 56 -4.88 48.17 11.83
CA GLU A 56 -3.56 48.37 11.23
C GLU A 56 -2.52 47.43 11.86
N TYR A 57 -1.42 47.18 11.14
CA TYR A 57 -0.26 46.43 11.64
C TYR A 57 1.06 47.16 11.39
N ARG A 58 1.99 47.03 12.33
CA ARG A 58 3.40 47.46 12.26
C ARG A 58 4.26 46.24 12.48
N SER A 59 5.30 46.04 11.66
CA SER A 59 6.40 45.13 12.04
C SER A 59 7.56 45.93 12.64
N TRP A 60 8.17 46.82 11.85
CA TRP A 60 9.36 47.59 12.29
C TRP A 60 9.08 49.10 12.41
N ASN A 61 8.54 49.73 11.36
CA ASN A 61 8.49 51.19 11.25
C ASN A 61 7.04 51.74 11.31
N LEU A 62 6.38 51.91 10.16
CA LEU A 62 5.04 52.47 10.08
C LEU A 62 3.97 51.40 10.31
N PHE A 63 2.81 51.85 10.82
CA PHE A 63 1.57 51.10 10.72
C PHE A 63 1.00 51.19 9.31
N ASN A 64 0.45 50.08 8.83
CA ASN A 64 -0.23 49.97 7.54
C ASN A 64 -1.65 49.45 7.79
N ALA A 65 -2.66 50.08 7.21
CA ALA A 65 -4.04 49.68 7.38
C ALA A 65 -4.39 48.43 6.57
N VAL A 66 -5.23 47.56 7.15
CA VAL A 66 -5.64 46.27 6.55
C VAL A 66 -7.16 46.24 6.41
N CYS A 67 -7.88 46.54 7.49
CA CYS A 67 -9.31 46.82 7.45
C CYS A 67 -9.50 48.31 7.72
N VAL A 68 -10.18 49.02 6.84
CA VAL A 68 -10.47 50.45 6.98
C VAL A 68 -11.97 50.63 7.03
N ASN A 69 -12.46 51.32 8.07
CA ASN A 69 -13.85 51.75 8.17
C ASN A 69 -14.88 50.58 7.99
N VAL A 70 -14.61 49.41 8.59
CA VAL A 70 -15.44 48.19 8.49
C VAL A 70 -16.44 48.06 9.64
N SER A 71 -17.58 47.40 9.44
CA SER A 71 -18.55 47.08 10.50
C SER A 71 -18.35 45.70 11.16
N SER A 72 -17.36 44.92 10.70
CA SER A 72 -17.00 43.64 11.33
C SER A 72 -16.32 43.87 12.68
N LEU A 73 -16.57 42.96 13.63
CA LEU A 73 -15.88 42.88 14.92
C LEU A 73 -14.57 42.08 14.85
N SER A 74 -14.01 41.98 13.64
CA SER A 74 -12.76 41.30 13.36
C SER A 74 -12.09 41.82 12.09
N CYS A 75 -10.78 41.63 12.00
CA CYS A 75 -9.96 41.90 10.82
C CYS A 75 -8.97 40.75 10.57
N ASP A 76 -8.82 40.36 9.30
CA ASP A 76 -7.92 39.28 8.88
C ASP A 76 -6.58 39.84 8.39
N PHE A 77 -5.51 39.51 9.11
CA PHE A 77 -4.14 39.94 8.84
C PHE A 77 -3.32 38.86 8.09
N THR A 78 -3.88 37.67 7.84
CA THR A 78 -3.19 36.48 7.31
C THR A 78 -2.30 36.78 6.10
N ASN A 79 -2.78 37.61 5.17
CA ASN A 79 -2.06 37.91 3.93
C ASN A 79 -0.81 38.79 4.15
N VAL A 80 -0.84 39.71 5.12
CA VAL A 80 0.19 40.75 5.30
C VAL A 80 1.29 40.40 6.31
N VAL A 81 1.06 39.42 7.18
CA VAL A 81 2.05 38.89 8.14
C VAL A 81 2.84 37.70 7.58
N THR A 82 4.01 37.40 8.12
CA THR A 82 4.80 36.18 7.83
C THR A 82 4.86 35.26 9.06
N PRO A 83 5.04 33.92 8.90
CA PRO A 83 4.99 32.98 10.04
C PRO A 83 5.99 33.27 11.16
N PHE A 84 7.14 33.86 10.81
CA PHE A 84 8.27 34.16 11.70
C PHE A 84 8.26 35.60 12.24
N GLY A 85 7.41 36.48 11.70
CA GLY A 85 7.41 37.90 12.04
C GLY A 85 6.70 38.20 13.35
N ALA A 86 7.29 39.08 14.16
CA ALA A 86 6.58 39.77 15.23
C ALA A 86 5.93 41.05 14.69
N TYR A 87 4.77 41.41 15.23
CA TYR A 87 3.96 42.54 14.77
C TYR A 87 3.22 43.21 15.92
N THR A 88 3.19 44.54 15.96
CA THR A 88 2.17 45.26 16.72
C THR A 88 0.92 45.38 15.84
N LEU A 89 -0.21 44.88 16.31
CA LEU A 89 -1.52 45.16 15.72
C LEU A 89 -2.17 46.32 16.47
N ARG A 90 -3.04 47.09 15.82
CA ARG A 90 -3.86 48.08 16.52
C ARG A 90 -5.23 48.29 15.89
N ILE A 91 -6.19 48.68 16.71
CA ILE A 91 -7.58 48.94 16.33
C ILE A 91 -8.12 50.22 16.95
N ARG A 92 -9.06 50.87 16.26
CA ARG A 92 -9.84 51.99 16.77
C ARG A 92 -11.29 51.93 16.30
N THR A 93 -12.17 52.57 17.05
CA THR A 93 -13.56 52.84 16.66
C THR A 93 -13.64 54.16 15.90
N GLU A 94 -14.53 54.24 14.93
CA GLU A 94 -14.88 55.43 14.15
C GLU A 94 -16.41 55.62 14.16
N LEU A 95 -16.84 56.86 14.35
CA LEU A 95 -18.25 57.24 14.42
C LEU A 95 -18.41 58.69 13.95
N ASN A 96 -19.29 58.93 12.98
CA ASN A 96 -19.65 60.27 12.50
C ASN A 96 -18.45 61.17 12.16
N GLY A 97 -17.38 60.60 11.58
CA GLY A 97 -16.16 61.31 11.20
C GLY A 97 -15.17 61.58 12.35
N LYS A 98 -15.48 61.18 13.58
CA LYS A 98 -14.54 61.13 14.71
C LYS A 98 -13.94 59.72 14.84
N SER A 99 -12.80 59.61 15.53
CA SER A 99 -12.14 58.34 15.87
C SER A 99 -11.85 58.26 17.37
N SER A 100 -11.76 57.04 17.90
CA SER A 100 -11.26 56.77 19.25
C SER A 100 -9.73 56.85 19.32
N VAL A 101 -9.19 56.82 20.54
CA VAL A 101 -7.81 56.38 20.76
C VAL A 101 -7.56 54.99 20.15
N TRP A 102 -6.32 54.72 19.76
CA TRP A 102 -5.89 53.39 19.32
C TRP A 102 -5.71 52.47 20.52
N ILE A 103 -6.15 51.22 20.37
CA ILE A 103 -5.76 50.10 21.24
C ILE A 103 -4.72 49.28 20.47
N GLU A 104 -3.47 49.28 20.94
CA GLU A 104 -2.39 48.47 20.36
C GLU A 104 -2.28 47.11 21.09
N THR A 105 -1.80 46.08 20.41
CA THR A 105 -1.64 44.72 20.95
C THR A 105 -0.48 44.03 20.23
N GLU A 106 0.52 43.55 20.97
CA GLU A 106 1.66 42.84 20.38
C GLU A 106 1.30 41.40 20.00
N CYS A 107 1.77 40.97 18.82
CA CYS A 107 1.58 39.66 18.24
C CYS A 107 2.93 38.96 18.11
N GLU A 108 3.07 37.81 18.79
CA GLU A 108 4.17 36.89 18.59
C GLU A 108 4.13 36.22 17.19
N PRO A 109 5.26 35.66 16.72
CA PRO A 109 5.31 34.87 15.49
C PRO A 109 4.26 33.75 15.44
N LEU A 110 3.55 33.64 14.30
CA LEU A 110 2.47 32.67 14.11
C LEU A 110 2.93 31.23 14.32
N GLU A 111 4.19 30.90 14.00
CA GLU A 111 4.79 29.57 14.25
C GLU A 111 4.54 29.09 15.70
N LYS A 112 4.52 30.03 16.67
CA LYS A 112 4.36 29.78 18.10
C LYS A 112 2.90 29.79 18.50
N ILE A 113 2.16 30.86 18.16
CA ILE A 113 0.79 31.09 18.64
C ILE A 113 -0.29 30.33 17.86
N THR A 114 -0.03 29.85 16.64
CA THR A 114 -1.06 29.23 15.81
C THR A 114 -1.56 27.89 16.36
N VAL A 115 -2.86 27.63 16.29
CA VAL A 115 -3.43 26.30 16.50
C VAL A 115 -3.44 25.57 15.16
N ILE A 116 -2.66 24.49 15.04
CA ILE A 116 -2.70 23.63 13.84
C ILE A 116 -3.86 22.64 14.00
N GLY A 117 -4.77 22.64 13.03
CA GLY A 117 -5.96 21.82 13.00
C GLY A 117 -5.67 20.32 12.84
N ALA A 118 -6.70 19.52 13.06
CA ALA A 118 -6.62 18.07 12.98
C ALA A 118 -6.26 17.58 11.56
N PRO A 119 -5.35 16.60 11.41
CA PRO A 119 -5.16 15.93 10.13
C PRO A 119 -6.37 15.04 9.80
N ASN A 120 -6.65 14.89 8.51
CA ASN A 120 -7.55 13.83 8.03
C ASN A 120 -6.77 12.51 7.92
N VAL A 121 -7.40 11.40 8.29
CA VAL A 121 -6.80 10.06 8.27
C VAL A 121 -7.70 9.14 7.46
N ARG A 122 -7.11 8.36 6.57
CA ARG A 122 -7.75 7.30 5.81
C ARG A 122 -7.03 6.00 6.08
N LEU A 123 -7.80 4.96 6.39
CA LEU A 123 -7.29 3.61 6.64
C LEU A 123 -7.68 2.72 5.46
N GLN A 124 -6.77 1.84 5.03
CA GLN A 124 -7.04 0.83 4.03
C GLN A 124 -6.33 -0.47 4.41
N SER A 125 -7.09 -1.53 4.70
CA SER A 125 -6.48 -2.83 4.98
C SER A 125 -6.10 -3.57 3.69
N ARG A 126 -4.98 -4.30 3.75
CA ARG A 126 -4.43 -5.09 2.65
C ARG A 126 -3.58 -6.24 3.19
N ARG A 127 -4.05 -7.48 3.07
CA ARG A 127 -3.33 -8.71 3.46
C ARG A 127 -2.89 -8.73 4.93
N GLY A 128 -3.82 -8.45 5.85
CA GLY A 128 -3.53 -8.41 7.29
C GLY A 128 -2.66 -7.22 7.73
N LYS A 129 -2.42 -6.25 6.85
CA LYS A 129 -1.70 -5.00 7.14
C LYS A 129 -2.65 -3.82 6.95
N MET A 130 -2.33 -2.68 7.57
CA MET A 130 -3.13 -1.46 7.46
C MET A 130 -2.30 -0.33 6.87
N GLU A 131 -2.69 0.18 5.70
CA GLU A 131 -2.14 1.40 5.14
C GLU A 131 -2.85 2.60 5.77
N VAL A 132 -2.08 3.47 6.41
CA VAL A 132 -2.52 4.72 7.02
C VAL A 132 -2.07 5.86 6.09
N GLU A 133 -3.05 6.55 5.50
CA GLU A 133 -2.84 7.75 4.68
C GLU A 133 -3.28 8.98 5.48
N ILE A 134 -2.37 9.94 5.63
CA ILE A 134 -2.53 11.13 6.48
C ILE A 134 -2.51 12.36 5.58
N THR A 135 -3.54 13.18 5.64
CA THR A 135 -3.61 14.47 4.94
C THR A 135 -3.62 15.59 5.97
N GLY A 136 -2.69 16.56 5.85
CA GLY A 136 -2.63 17.71 6.75
C GLY A 136 -3.87 18.61 6.67
N PRO A 137 -4.12 19.45 7.68
CA PRO A 137 -5.21 20.43 7.64
C PRO A 137 -5.03 21.44 6.50
N ALA A 138 -6.12 22.05 6.05
CA ALA A 138 -6.07 23.16 5.09
C ALA A 138 -5.45 24.40 5.76
N LEU A 139 -4.28 24.82 5.27
CA LEU A 139 -3.52 25.94 5.81
C LEU A 139 -3.98 27.26 5.19
N ARG A 140 -4.07 28.31 6.02
CA ARG A 140 -4.45 29.66 5.59
C ARG A 140 -3.26 30.47 5.06
N LYS A 141 -2.02 30.10 5.44
CA LYS A 141 -0.78 30.66 4.91
C LYS A 141 0.36 29.63 4.97
N SER A 142 1.19 29.58 3.93
CA SER A 142 2.35 28.68 3.80
C SER A 142 2.00 27.18 3.91
N SER A 143 2.97 26.30 3.65
CA SER A 143 2.90 24.90 4.08
C SER A 143 3.58 24.72 5.44
N LEU A 144 3.24 23.64 6.17
CA LEU A 144 3.95 23.30 7.40
C LEU A 144 5.46 23.11 7.18
N LYS A 145 5.89 22.70 5.97
CA LYS A 145 7.30 22.48 5.60
C LYS A 145 8.08 23.77 5.37
N ASP A 146 7.39 24.89 5.14
CA ASP A 146 8.01 26.21 4.97
C ASP A 146 8.18 26.94 6.32
N VAL A 147 7.63 26.37 7.41
CA VAL A 147 7.60 26.96 8.75
C VAL A 147 8.34 26.11 9.77
N TYR A 148 8.17 24.78 9.75
CA TYR A 148 8.74 23.86 10.72
C TYR A 148 9.79 22.96 10.08
N ASN A 149 10.96 22.82 10.71
CA ASN A 149 12.11 22.09 10.15
C ASN A 149 11.90 20.56 10.21
N LYS A 150 11.16 20.09 11.21
CA LYS A 150 10.80 18.69 11.41
C LYS A 150 9.29 18.55 11.57
N ILE A 151 8.73 17.65 10.77
CA ILE A 151 7.33 17.24 10.83
C ILE A 151 7.32 15.73 10.95
N SER A 152 6.82 15.25 12.09
CA SER A 152 6.52 13.84 12.32
C SER A 152 5.04 13.67 12.57
N TYR A 153 4.51 12.46 12.37
CA TYR A 153 3.14 12.08 12.68
C TYR A 153 3.16 11.05 13.80
N ARG A 154 2.46 11.36 14.89
CA ARG A 154 2.23 10.44 16.01
C ARG A 154 0.95 9.66 15.71
N ILE A 155 1.09 8.40 15.35
CA ILE A 155 -0.03 7.48 15.10
C ILE A 155 -0.27 6.68 16.37
N ARG A 156 -1.42 6.89 17.03
CA ARG A 156 -1.90 6.02 18.10
C ARG A 156 -2.93 5.04 17.56
N TYR A 157 -2.79 3.76 17.87
CA TYR A 157 -3.70 2.71 17.40
C TYR A 157 -3.97 1.66 18.48
N TRP A 158 -5.18 1.10 18.47
CA TRP A 158 -5.63 0.11 19.45
C TRP A 158 -6.73 -0.79 18.87
N THR A 159 -6.96 -1.93 19.50
CA THR A 159 -8.20 -2.71 19.35
C THR A 159 -9.11 -2.44 20.54
N GLU A 160 -10.37 -2.85 20.47
CA GLU A 160 -11.25 -2.88 21.64
C GLU A 160 -10.61 -3.70 22.78
N GLY A 161 -10.78 -3.22 24.02
CA GLY A 161 -10.22 -3.83 25.24
C GLY A 161 -8.71 -3.69 25.47
N ASN A 162 -7.92 -3.30 24.47
CA ASN A 162 -6.45 -3.27 24.56
C ASN A 162 -5.85 -1.85 24.75
N MET A 163 -4.60 -1.81 25.20
CA MET A 163 -3.83 -0.56 25.37
C MET A 163 -3.55 0.13 24.02
N LYS A 164 -3.49 1.47 24.02
CA LYS A 164 -3.01 2.25 22.87
C LYS A 164 -1.52 1.98 22.62
N MET A 165 -1.21 1.51 21.42
CA MET A 165 0.14 1.53 20.84
C MET A 165 0.39 2.90 20.19
N GLU A 166 1.64 3.36 20.16
CA GLU A 166 2.04 4.63 19.53
C GLU A 166 3.27 4.41 18.64
N GLU A 167 3.24 4.93 17.42
CA GLU A 167 4.39 4.99 16.52
C GLU A 167 4.58 6.43 16.01
N LEU A 168 5.83 6.90 15.94
CA LEU A 168 6.19 8.20 15.36
C LEU A 168 6.79 7.98 13.96
N VAL A 169 6.26 8.64 12.93
CA VAL A 169 6.71 8.48 11.54
C VAL A 169 6.86 9.81 10.82
N ASP A 170 7.93 10.01 10.05
CA ASP A 170 8.19 11.30 9.34
C ASP A 170 7.50 11.41 7.97
N HIS A 171 6.63 10.45 7.64
CA HIS A 171 5.97 10.32 6.33
C HIS A 171 4.46 10.33 6.49
N SER A 172 3.76 11.03 5.60
CA SER A 172 2.28 11.14 5.58
C SER A 172 1.56 9.89 5.08
N ARG A 173 2.29 8.78 4.87
CA ARG A 173 1.77 7.47 4.50
C ARG A 173 2.62 6.39 5.18
N LYS A 174 1.98 5.44 5.85
CA LYS A 174 2.63 4.37 6.62
C LYS A 174 1.89 3.06 6.44
N MET A 175 2.61 1.98 6.16
CA MET A 175 2.09 0.61 6.27
C MET A 175 2.36 0.10 7.69
N LEU A 176 1.32 -0.11 8.49
CA LEU A 176 1.41 -0.78 9.79
C LEU A 176 1.47 -2.29 9.60
N MET A 177 2.47 -2.91 10.22
CA MET A 177 2.80 -4.33 10.16
C MET A 177 2.42 -5.02 11.48
N ASN A 178 2.42 -6.35 11.50
CA ASN A 178 2.23 -7.17 12.72
C ASN A 178 0.89 -6.91 13.45
N LEU A 179 -0.13 -6.48 12.72
CA LEU A 179 -1.51 -6.37 13.19
C LEU A 179 -2.17 -7.76 13.15
N LEU A 180 -3.10 -8.04 14.06
CA LEU A 180 -3.87 -9.29 13.99
C LEU A 180 -4.81 -9.25 12.78
N PRO A 181 -4.93 -10.33 11.99
CA PRO A 181 -5.91 -10.41 10.90
C PRO A 181 -7.34 -10.37 11.44
N GLU A 182 -8.30 -10.01 10.59
CA GLU A 182 -9.76 -10.02 10.89
C GLU A 182 -10.18 -9.17 12.11
N THR A 183 -9.27 -8.34 12.62
CA THR A 183 -9.41 -7.59 13.88
C THR A 183 -9.70 -6.12 13.60
N ARG A 184 -10.64 -5.53 14.35
CA ARG A 184 -10.98 -4.10 14.25
C ARG A 184 -9.96 -3.24 14.98
N TYR A 185 -9.28 -2.36 14.25
CA TYR A 185 -8.35 -1.36 14.81
C TYR A 185 -8.95 0.04 14.71
N CYS A 186 -8.84 0.81 15.78
CA CYS A 186 -9.14 2.23 15.84
C CYS A 186 -7.84 3.04 15.93
N MET A 187 -7.78 4.18 15.25
CA MET A 187 -6.59 5.01 15.11
C MET A 187 -6.88 6.51 15.28
N GLU A 188 -5.89 7.23 15.81
CA GLU A 188 -5.89 8.65 16.17
C GLU A 188 -4.51 9.22 15.82
N VAL A 189 -4.44 10.32 15.08
CA VAL A 189 -3.16 10.87 14.59
C VAL A 189 -2.99 12.33 14.98
N GLU A 190 -1.84 12.67 15.54
CA GLU A 190 -1.39 14.06 15.78
C GLU A 190 -0.20 14.37 14.87
N ILE A 191 -0.13 15.61 14.35
CA ILE A 191 1.10 16.13 13.74
C ILE A 191 1.99 16.67 14.86
N PHE A 192 3.27 16.31 14.87
CA PHE A 192 4.29 16.75 15.82
C PHE A 192 5.33 17.60 15.08
N LEU A 193 5.50 18.84 15.53
CA LEU A 193 6.24 19.91 14.84
C LEU A 193 7.40 20.38 15.72
N ASP A 194 8.61 20.35 15.16
CA ASP A 194 9.88 20.73 15.80
C ASP A 194 10.02 20.27 17.26
N HIS A 195 9.55 19.04 17.54
CA HIS A 195 9.51 18.36 18.83
C HIS A 195 8.88 19.13 20.01
N THR A 196 8.17 20.23 19.73
CA THR A 196 7.69 21.18 20.75
C THR A 196 6.20 21.50 20.63
N LYS A 197 5.60 21.31 19.46
CA LYS A 197 4.23 21.71 19.16
C LYS A 197 3.45 20.56 18.52
N ASN A 198 2.23 20.32 19.00
CA ASN A 198 1.31 19.34 18.41
C ASN A 198 0.21 20.07 17.60
N SER A 199 -0.35 19.41 16.59
CA SER A 199 -1.69 19.73 16.10
C SER A 199 -2.78 19.26 17.08
N LEU A 200 -4.02 19.66 16.82
CA LEU A 200 -5.18 18.91 17.32
C LEU A 200 -5.12 17.45 16.81
N PRO A 201 -5.63 16.45 17.57
CA PRO A 201 -5.69 15.06 17.11
C PRO A 201 -6.76 14.88 16.03
N SER A 202 -6.57 13.89 15.16
CA SER A 202 -7.57 13.46 14.19
C SER A 202 -8.83 12.93 14.87
N ASN A 203 -9.95 12.91 14.13
CA ASN A 203 -11.08 12.06 14.50
C ASN A 203 -10.62 10.59 14.59
N ILE A 204 -11.17 9.86 15.56
CA ILE A 204 -10.89 8.43 15.72
C ILE A 204 -11.49 7.69 14.53
N THR A 205 -10.63 7.06 13.73
CA THR A 205 -11.03 6.31 12.52
C THR A 205 -10.82 4.82 12.80
N CYS A 206 -11.82 3.97 12.54
CA CYS A 206 -11.73 2.53 12.83
C CYS A 206 -12.02 1.68 11.60
N GLU A 207 -11.11 0.75 11.30
CA GLU A 207 -11.13 -0.12 10.12
C GLU A 207 -10.97 -1.59 10.54
N MET A 208 -11.53 -2.52 9.75
CA MET A 208 -11.34 -3.95 9.99
C MET A 208 -10.13 -4.45 9.20
N ASN A 209 -9.19 -5.09 9.89
CA ASN A 209 -8.06 -5.69 9.21
C ASN A 209 -8.51 -6.93 8.40
N THR A 210 -7.97 -7.09 7.21
CA THR A 210 -8.22 -8.23 6.32
C THR A 210 -7.56 -9.51 6.84
N ALA A 211 -7.90 -10.66 6.27
CA ALA A 211 -7.12 -11.88 6.44
C ALA A 211 -5.67 -11.68 5.94
N SER A 212 -4.72 -12.40 6.53
CA SER A 212 -3.33 -12.40 6.06
C SER A 212 -3.13 -13.43 4.96
N ASP A 213 -2.79 -12.97 3.75
CA ASP A 213 -2.30 -13.82 2.65
C ASP A 213 -0.83 -14.27 2.88
N GLU A 214 -0.15 -13.76 3.89
CA GLU A 214 1.29 -13.97 4.08
C GLU A 214 1.57 -15.32 4.74
N VAL A 215 1.77 -16.33 3.90
CA VAL A 215 2.27 -17.65 4.29
C VAL A 215 3.60 -17.50 5.03
N GLU A 216 3.65 -17.92 6.29
CA GLU A 216 4.86 -17.81 7.12
C GLU A 216 6.05 -18.51 6.45
N SER A 217 7.20 -17.82 6.38
CA SER A 217 8.36 -18.25 5.59
C SER A 217 8.89 -19.64 5.94
N TRP A 218 8.67 -20.12 7.17
CA TRP A 218 9.05 -21.46 7.58
C TRP A 218 8.19 -22.56 6.94
N LEU A 219 6.90 -22.30 6.65
CA LEU A 219 6.03 -23.23 5.92
C LEU A 219 6.57 -23.47 4.50
N ILE A 220 6.99 -22.39 3.83
CA ILE A 220 7.62 -22.46 2.50
C ILE A 220 8.90 -23.30 2.57
N ALA A 221 9.76 -23.06 3.57
CA ALA A 221 10.98 -23.84 3.79
C ALA A 221 10.68 -25.34 4.05
N VAL A 222 9.69 -25.65 4.88
CA VAL A 222 9.28 -27.03 5.18
C VAL A 222 8.74 -27.73 3.92
N VAL A 223 7.90 -27.07 3.12
CA VAL A 223 7.37 -27.63 1.86
C VAL A 223 8.50 -27.92 0.88
N LEU A 224 9.48 -27.02 0.73
CA LEU A 224 10.65 -27.22 -0.12
C LEU A 224 11.53 -28.38 0.37
N LEU A 225 11.77 -28.49 1.68
CA LEU A 225 12.54 -29.59 2.28
C LEU A 225 11.85 -30.96 2.09
N VAL A 226 10.54 -31.04 2.33
CA VAL A 226 9.74 -32.26 2.11
C VAL A 226 9.75 -32.65 0.63
N SER A 227 9.57 -31.69 -0.28
CA SER A 227 9.63 -31.91 -1.73
C SER A 227 11.00 -32.48 -2.16
N PHE A 228 12.09 -31.85 -1.69
CA PHE A 228 13.45 -32.33 -1.97
C PHE A 228 13.67 -33.77 -1.47
N LEU A 229 13.29 -34.07 -0.22
CA LEU A 229 13.40 -35.42 0.34
C LEU A 229 12.61 -36.46 -0.47
N VAL A 230 11.38 -36.13 -0.89
CA VAL A 230 10.57 -37.02 -1.74
C VAL A 230 11.25 -37.27 -3.09
N THR A 231 11.78 -36.24 -3.76
CA THR A 231 12.50 -36.42 -5.04
C THR A 231 13.76 -37.27 -4.90
N MET A 232 14.53 -37.08 -3.82
CA MET A 232 15.72 -37.90 -3.55
C MET A 232 15.35 -39.37 -3.31
N ILE A 233 14.28 -39.63 -2.54
CA ILE A 233 13.78 -40.99 -2.28
C ILE A 233 13.29 -41.65 -3.58
N THR A 234 12.55 -40.95 -4.44
CA THR A 234 12.07 -41.55 -5.70
C THR A 234 13.20 -41.86 -6.68
N VAL A 235 14.22 -40.99 -6.80
CA VAL A 235 15.42 -41.27 -7.61
C VAL A 235 16.22 -42.46 -7.05
N LEU A 236 16.36 -42.56 -5.73
CA LEU A 236 16.99 -43.72 -5.09
C LEU A 236 16.21 -45.02 -5.36
N LEU A 237 14.89 -45.02 -5.22
CA LEU A 237 14.07 -46.20 -5.53
C LEU A 237 14.15 -46.59 -7.02
N ILE A 238 14.10 -45.65 -7.95
CA ILE A 238 14.24 -45.92 -9.39
C ILE A 238 15.62 -46.50 -9.70
N SER A 239 16.69 -45.90 -9.18
CA SER A 239 18.06 -46.39 -9.40
C SER A 239 18.31 -47.77 -8.79
N LEU A 240 17.70 -48.08 -7.63
CA LEU A 240 17.70 -49.43 -7.06
C LEU A 240 16.98 -50.42 -7.98
N VAL A 241 15.78 -50.12 -8.46
CA VAL A 241 15.02 -50.99 -9.38
C VAL A 241 15.82 -51.25 -10.67
N VAL A 242 16.42 -50.21 -11.27
CA VAL A 242 17.28 -50.33 -12.44
C VAL A 242 18.53 -51.18 -12.15
N TRP A 243 19.15 -51.00 -10.98
CA TRP A 243 20.33 -51.77 -10.57
C TRP A 243 20.01 -53.25 -10.31
N PHE A 244 18.89 -53.56 -9.64
CA PHE A 244 18.42 -54.93 -9.44
C PHE A 244 18.04 -55.58 -10.78
N GLY A 245 17.36 -54.87 -11.68
CA GLY A 245 17.05 -55.34 -13.03
C GLY A 245 18.30 -55.64 -13.85
N TYR A 246 19.25 -54.71 -13.91
CA TYR A 246 20.55 -54.89 -14.55
C TYR A 246 21.33 -56.08 -13.95
N ARG A 247 21.35 -56.22 -12.62
CA ARG A 247 21.99 -57.33 -11.92
C ARG A 247 21.34 -58.67 -12.24
N GLY A 248 20.01 -58.72 -12.33
CA GLY A 248 19.26 -59.91 -12.75
C GLY A 248 19.56 -60.31 -14.20
N ILE A 249 19.49 -59.37 -15.14
CA ILE A 249 19.84 -59.58 -16.56
C ILE A 249 21.29 -60.08 -16.69
N ARG A 250 22.24 -59.47 -15.98
CA ARG A 250 23.66 -59.86 -15.98
C ARG A 250 23.94 -61.20 -15.28
N PHE A 251 23.04 -61.67 -14.41
CA PHE A 251 23.12 -62.99 -13.78
C PHE A 251 22.55 -64.10 -14.67
N LEU A 252 21.45 -63.82 -15.39
CA LEU A 252 20.85 -64.73 -16.38
C LEU A 252 21.66 -64.83 -17.67
N HIS A 253 22.22 -63.70 -18.12
CA HIS A 253 23.18 -63.61 -19.22
C HIS A 253 24.52 -63.05 -18.72
N PRO A 254 25.36 -63.88 -18.05
CA PRO A 254 26.76 -63.53 -17.89
C PRO A 254 27.37 -63.35 -19.28
N GLN A 255 28.24 -62.35 -19.47
CA GLN A 255 28.88 -62.13 -20.77
C GLN A 255 29.86 -63.28 -21.08
N ALA A 256 29.35 -64.27 -21.81
CA ALA A 256 30.12 -65.37 -22.37
C ALA A 256 31.11 -64.81 -23.41
N LYS A 257 32.33 -64.52 -22.96
CA LYS A 257 33.48 -64.32 -23.84
C LYS A 257 33.75 -65.63 -24.55
N LEU A 258 33.12 -65.83 -25.72
CA LEU A 258 33.22 -67.06 -26.50
C LEU A 258 34.72 -67.39 -26.72
N PRO A 259 35.21 -68.56 -26.27
CA PRO A 259 36.63 -68.90 -26.37
C PRO A 259 37.15 -68.78 -27.80
N LYS A 260 38.31 -68.12 -27.98
CA LYS A 260 38.82 -67.73 -29.30
C LYS A 260 38.85 -68.88 -30.34
N HIS A 261 39.08 -70.11 -29.90
CA HIS A 261 39.10 -71.28 -30.79
C HIS A 261 37.74 -71.55 -31.47
N PHE A 262 36.60 -71.29 -30.80
CA PHE A 262 35.28 -71.43 -31.41
C PHE A 262 35.02 -70.36 -32.47
N ILE A 263 35.50 -69.13 -32.27
CA ILE A 263 35.40 -68.06 -33.27
C ILE A 263 36.18 -68.48 -34.53
N GLN A 264 37.39 -69.04 -34.36
CA GLN A 264 38.19 -69.56 -35.46
C GLN A 264 37.47 -70.70 -36.19
N TYR A 265 36.98 -71.72 -35.46
CA TYR A 265 36.25 -72.87 -36.01
C TYR A 265 34.95 -72.52 -36.75
N LEU A 266 34.30 -71.40 -36.39
CA LEU A 266 33.08 -70.90 -37.05
C LEU A 266 33.39 -69.93 -38.21
N THR A 267 34.60 -69.39 -38.29
CA THR A 267 35.04 -68.50 -39.37
C THR A 267 35.69 -69.29 -40.51
N GLU A 268 36.33 -70.43 -40.22
CA GLU A 268 36.81 -71.36 -41.24
C GLU A 268 35.63 -72.08 -41.92
N ARG A 269 35.49 -71.85 -43.22
CA ARG A 269 34.42 -72.43 -44.07
C ARG A 269 34.47 -73.97 -43.98
N PRO A 270 33.46 -74.65 -43.41
CA PRO A 270 33.52 -76.09 -43.22
C PRO A 270 33.38 -76.82 -44.55
N SER A 271 34.48 -77.42 -45.02
CA SER A 271 34.54 -78.27 -46.22
C SER A 271 33.97 -79.68 -45.99
N SER A 272 32.94 -79.81 -45.14
CA SER A 272 32.30 -81.09 -44.86
C SER A 272 31.33 -81.46 -45.99
N ALA A 273 31.60 -82.59 -46.66
CA ALA A 273 30.76 -83.10 -47.74
C ALA A 273 29.29 -83.32 -47.33
N ILE A 274 29.03 -83.50 -46.03
CA ILE A 274 27.69 -83.67 -45.44
C ILE A 274 26.82 -82.42 -45.64
N LEU A 275 27.36 -81.20 -45.44
CA LEU A 275 26.58 -79.98 -45.63
C LEU A 275 26.25 -79.75 -47.11
N LEU A 276 27.22 -80.00 -48.01
CA LEU A 276 26.98 -79.96 -49.45
C LEU A 276 26.00 -81.05 -49.92
N ALA A 277 26.00 -82.24 -49.29
CA ALA A 277 25.03 -83.29 -49.59
C ALA A 277 23.61 -82.89 -49.16
N MET A 278 23.43 -82.31 -47.97
CA MET A 278 22.12 -81.82 -47.54
C MET A 278 21.63 -80.65 -48.41
N GLN A 279 22.50 -79.72 -48.79
CA GLN A 279 22.13 -78.56 -49.61
C GLN A 279 21.79 -78.90 -51.07
N ASN A 280 22.19 -80.08 -51.55
CA ASN A 280 21.82 -80.61 -52.87
C ASN A 280 20.68 -81.66 -52.82
N SER A 281 20.10 -81.94 -51.65
CA SER A 281 18.94 -82.83 -51.54
C SER A 281 17.66 -82.12 -51.95
N ALA A 282 16.85 -82.75 -52.81
CA ALA A 282 15.45 -82.34 -52.99
C ALA A 282 14.69 -82.50 -51.66
N GLN A 283 13.71 -81.63 -51.40
CA GLN A 283 12.87 -81.75 -50.20
C GLN A 283 11.96 -82.98 -50.28
N PRO A 284 11.75 -83.71 -49.16
CA PRO A 284 10.68 -84.68 -49.06
C PRO A 284 9.32 -83.98 -49.10
N LYS A 285 8.36 -84.58 -49.81
CA LYS A 285 7.02 -84.03 -49.97
C LYS A 285 6.13 -84.52 -48.84
N GLU A 286 6.00 -83.73 -47.78
CA GLU A 286 5.18 -84.11 -46.62
C GLU A 286 3.68 -84.21 -46.97
N LEU A 287 3.02 -85.23 -46.40
CA LEU A 287 1.63 -85.57 -46.64
C LEU A 287 0.81 -85.36 -45.36
N TYR A 288 0.32 -84.14 -45.15
CA TYR A 288 -0.50 -83.81 -43.99
C TYR A 288 -1.85 -84.55 -44.04
N HIS A 289 -2.25 -85.13 -42.91
CA HIS A 289 -3.63 -85.52 -42.65
C HIS A 289 -4.23 -84.51 -41.68
N GLU A 290 -5.40 -83.97 -42.03
CA GLU A 290 -6.14 -83.03 -41.19
C GLU A 290 -6.99 -83.79 -40.17
N PHE A 291 -6.84 -83.46 -38.89
CA PHE A 291 -7.62 -84.07 -37.80
C PHE A 291 -8.34 -82.99 -36.98
N SER A 292 -9.63 -82.82 -37.23
CA SER A 292 -10.50 -81.93 -36.46
C SER A 292 -10.91 -82.58 -35.14
N ILE A 293 -10.59 -81.93 -34.01
CA ILE A 293 -11.03 -82.37 -32.69
C ILE A 293 -12.43 -81.82 -32.42
N ILE A 294 -13.43 -82.70 -32.44
CA ILE A 294 -14.80 -82.40 -32.02
C ILE A 294 -15.04 -83.09 -30.67
N THR A 295 -15.32 -82.30 -29.63
CA THR A 295 -15.71 -82.81 -28.31
C THR A 295 -17.18 -82.51 -28.07
N ALA A 296 -18.00 -83.54 -27.84
CA ALA A 296 -19.44 -83.42 -27.65
C ALA A 296 -19.87 -83.44 -26.16
N GLN A 297 -21.16 -83.14 -25.93
CA GLN A 297 -21.90 -83.10 -24.65
C GLN A 297 -21.93 -84.44 -23.87
N GLU A 298 -22.41 -84.55 -22.61
CA GLU A 298 -23.23 -83.67 -21.73
C GLU A 298 -22.62 -83.65 -20.29
N VAL A 299 -23.21 -83.42 -19.08
CA VAL A 299 -24.58 -83.33 -18.51
C VAL A 299 -24.65 -82.21 -17.44
N PRO A 300 -25.72 -81.40 -17.32
CA PRO A 300 -25.91 -80.36 -16.28
C PRO A 300 -26.81 -80.88 -15.10
N PRO A 301 -27.30 -80.08 -14.12
CA PRO A 301 -27.08 -78.65 -13.82
C PRO A 301 -26.73 -78.32 -12.34
N GLU A 302 -26.31 -77.07 -12.06
CA GLU A 302 -27.00 -76.27 -11.02
C GLU A 302 -26.84 -74.74 -11.27
N SER A 303 -27.61 -73.93 -10.55
CA SER A 303 -27.91 -72.54 -10.96
C SER A 303 -26.90 -71.47 -10.53
N LYS A 304 -26.52 -70.60 -11.48
CA LYS A 304 -26.70 -69.12 -11.43
C LYS A 304 -25.98 -68.43 -12.58
N GLN A 305 -26.73 -67.90 -13.54
CA GLN A 305 -26.21 -66.95 -14.52
C GLN A 305 -26.37 -65.51 -13.98
N LYS A 306 -25.26 -64.77 -13.95
CA LYS A 306 -25.27 -63.30 -14.00
C LYS A 306 -24.49 -62.91 -15.26
N GLU A 307 -24.98 -61.91 -15.96
CA GLU A 307 -24.63 -61.68 -17.37
C GLU A 307 -23.34 -60.87 -17.56
N SER A 308 -22.80 -60.97 -18.79
CA SER A 308 -21.75 -60.21 -19.49
C SER A 308 -21.20 -58.90 -18.86
N SER A 309 -19.94 -58.50 -19.08
CA SER A 309 -19.00 -58.89 -20.15
C SER A 309 -17.50 -58.68 -19.79
N LYS A 310 -16.61 -59.07 -20.70
CA LYS A 310 -15.13 -59.09 -20.65
C LYS A 310 -14.62 -58.88 -22.12
N PRO A 311 -13.32 -58.66 -22.42
CA PRO A 311 -12.33 -57.72 -21.86
C PRO A 311 -11.45 -57.07 -22.97
N THR A 312 -10.25 -56.57 -22.60
CA THR A 312 -9.00 -56.61 -23.41
C THR A 312 -8.84 -55.53 -24.50
N GLN A 313 -7.85 -54.60 -24.43
CA GLN A 313 -6.37 -54.76 -24.48
C GLN A 313 -5.90 -55.23 -25.88
N LEU A 314 -4.75 -54.85 -26.49
CA LEU A 314 -3.64 -53.94 -26.17
C LEU A 314 -2.71 -53.89 -27.40
N ASN A 315 -2.16 -52.72 -27.80
CA ASN A 315 -0.73 -52.48 -28.13
C ASN A 315 -0.47 -51.21 -28.95
N ALA A 316 0.80 -50.76 -28.95
CA ALA A 316 1.33 -49.65 -29.73
C ALA A 316 2.15 -50.16 -30.95
N HIS A 317 2.52 -49.28 -31.90
CA HIS A 317 3.89 -48.71 -32.01
C HIS A 317 4.06 -47.78 -33.25
N MET A 318 5.02 -46.85 -33.17
CA MET A 318 5.78 -46.19 -34.27
C MET A 318 5.16 -45.98 -35.68
N LYS A 319 5.20 -44.73 -36.17
CA LYS A 319 6.36 -44.23 -36.98
C LYS A 319 6.35 -42.70 -37.18
N THR A 320 7.50 -42.18 -37.62
CA THR A 320 7.79 -40.77 -37.96
C THR A 320 7.71 -40.54 -39.48
N VAL A 321 7.57 -39.27 -39.94
CA VAL A 321 8.33 -38.59 -41.05
C VAL A 321 7.56 -37.43 -41.76
N HIS A 322 8.15 -36.22 -41.67
CA HIS A 322 8.24 -35.04 -42.58
C HIS A 322 7.07 -34.27 -43.27
N TYR A 323 7.24 -32.93 -43.18
CA TYR A 323 7.09 -31.81 -44.15
C TYR A 323 5.82 -31.60 -45.02
N GLU A 324 5.12 -30.49 -44.79
CA GLU A 324 5.21 -29.16 -45.47
C GLU A 324 4.71 -28.11 -44.44
N GLN A 325 5.21 -26.89 -44.25
CA GLN A 325 5.96 -25.87 -45.02
C GLN A 325 5.15 -25.08 -46.06
N GLU A 326 4.55 -23.99 -45.60
CA GLU A 326 4.34 -22.78 -46.41
C GLU A 326 4.98 -21.57 -45.68
N ASP A 327 5.55 -20.63 -46.43
CA ASP A 327 6.45 -19.57 -45.94
C ASP A 327 6.04 -18.21 -46.52
N LYS A 328 5.92 -17.19 -45.65
CA LYS A 328 6.22 -15.82 -46.05
C LYS A 328 6.63 -14.92 -44.88
N HIS A 329 7.91 -14.57 -44.87
CA HIS A 329 8.45 -13.20 -44.96
C HIS A 329 7.66 -12.04 -44.30
N GLU A 330 8.29 -11.07 -43.61
CA GLU A 330 9.73 -10.86 -43.35
C GLU A 330 9.95 -10.01 -42.08
N ARG A 331 11.21 -9.85 -41.69
CA ARG A 331 11.65 -8.92 -40.63
C ARG A 331 12.09 -7.60 -41.28
N LEU A 332 12.03 -6.49 -40.55
CA LEU A 332 13.29 -5.83 -40.14
C LEU A 332 13.12 -4.87 -38.95
N TYR A 333 14.26 -4.61 -38.31
CA TYR A 333 14.50 -3.60 -37.30
C TYR A 333 14.33 -2.18 -37.89
N CYS A 334 14.08 -1.20 -37.02
CA CYS A 334 15.09 -0.16 -36.80
C CYS A 334 14.92 0.48 -35.41
N GLU A 335 15.98 1.13 -34.94
CA GLU A 335 16.12 1.74 -33.62
C GLU A 335 16.70 3.16 -33.78
N ASN A 336 16.31 4.09 -32.90
CA ASN A 336 16.70 5.52 -32.90
C ASN A 336 16.07 6.34 -34.08
N ALA A 337 15.96 7.68 -34.03
CA ALA A 337 16.51 8.65 -33.08
C ALA A 337 15.70 9.98 -33.03
N LEU A 338 15.86 10.71 -31.91
CA LEU A 338 15.96 12.20 -31.79
C LEU A 338 14.78 13.15 -32.16
N GLN A 339 14.84 14.32 -31.51
CA GLN A 339 14.10 15.58 -31.72
C GLN A 339 12.55 15.58 -31.65
N ASP A 340 12.01 16.13 -30.56
CA ASP A 340 11.56 17.54 -30.51
C ASP A 340 11.76 18.10 -29.08
#